data_AF-A0A535YZR6-F1
#
_entry.id   AF-A0A535YZR6-F1
#
_cell.length_a   1.000
_cell.length_b   1.000
_cell.length_c   1.000
_cell.angle_alpha   90.00
_cell.angle_beta   90.00
_cell.angle_gamma   90.00
#
_symmetry.space_group_name_H-M   'P 1'
#
loop_
_entity.id
_entity.type
_entity.pdbx_description
1 polymer ?
#
loop_
_entity_poly.entity_id
_entity_poly.type
_entity_poly.pdbx_seq_one_letter_code
_entity_poly.pdbx_strand_id
1 'polypeptide(L)'
;MRWRKHGQSLVEMAMIAPFLLMILMMVIDCGRAAYTYSTLAAAAREGARSAITTGSNRPDNSRVLGTVINNAIGLSLVGGTCPNNSPIPATLPSADRGLVYVGPGAGNSTTNAPAGQAPAGAGACQAVVPSYAGHYALTVTIKYNFEPLTPFGTQFFPNGIVMTVTSTMSTEY
;
A
#
# COMPACT_ATOMS: atom_id res chain seq x y z
N MET A 1 4.32 66.96 7.33
CA MET A 1 4.20 65.77 8.20
C MET A 1 4.09 64.51 7.33
N ARG A 2 5.18 63.76 7.08
CA ARG A 2 5.13 62.46 6.38
C ARG A 2 5.11 61.35 7.44
N TRP A 3 3.91 60.96 7.83
CA TRP A 3 3.68 59.90 8.81
C TRP A 3 3.89 58.53 8.17
N ARG A 4 4.79 57.75 8.80
CA ARG A 4 4.78 56.29 8.98
C ARG A 4 4.57 55.41 7.73
N LYS A 5 5.69 54.99 7.11
CA LYS A 5 5.75 53.84 6.17
C LYS A 5 6.32 52.55 6.80
N HIS A 6 6.63 52.53 8.10
CA HIS A 6 7.42 51.45 8.72
C HIS A 6 6.64 50.16 9.05
N GLY A 7 5.35 50.05 8.71
CA GLY A 7 4.55 48.83 8.95
C GLY A 7 3.88 48.24 7.70
N GLN A 8 3.98 48.90 6.55
CA GLN A 8 3.24 48.51 5.35
C GLN A 8 3.72 47.15 4.79
N SER A 9 5.03 46.91 4.76
CA SER A 9 5.61 45.65 4.27
C SER A 9 5.23 44.45 5.15
N LEU A 10 5.06 44.67 6.46
CA LEU A 10 4.63 43.62 7.40
C LEU A 10 3.19 43.20 7.12
N VAL A 11 2.31 44.16 6.83
CA VAL A 11 0.90 43.89 6.48
C VAL A 11 0.77 43.23 5.11
N GLU A 12 1.55 43.66 4.12
CA GLU A 12 1.59 43.03 2.79
C GLU A 12 2.06 41.57 2.87
N MET A 13 3.10 41.29 3.68
CA MET A 13 3.55 39.92 3.91
C MET A 13 2.51 39.09 4.67
N ALA A 14 1.82 39.67 5.65
CA ALA A 14 0.77 38.98 6.41
C ALA A 14 -0.43 38.56 5.53
N MET A 15 -0.73 39.32 4.47
CA MET A 15 -1.79 38.99 3.50
C MET A 15 -1.39 37.84 2.56
N ILE A 16 -0.11 37.75 2.18
CA ILE A 16 0.39 36.72 1.24
C ILE A 16 0.79 35.42 1.97
N ALA A 17 1.27 35.53 3.20
CA ALA A 17 1.66 34.41 4.06
C ALA A 17 0.65 33.24 4.10
N PRO A 18 -0.67 33.43 4.27
CA PRO A 18 -1.62 32.32 4.30
C PRO A 18 -1.65 31.51 2.98
N PHE A 19 -1.48 32.18 1.83
CA PHE A 19 -1.41 31.48 0.54
C PHE A 19 -0.12 30.69 0.38
N LEU A 20 1.02 31.27 0.79
CA LEU A 20 2.29 30.56 0.80
C LEU A 20 2.27 29.34 1.72
N LEU A 21 1.63 29.46 2.89
CA LEU A 21 1.44 28.33 3.81
C LEU A 21 0.53 27.25 3.22
N MET A 22 -0.55 27.61 2.52
CA MET A 22 -1.39 26.63 1.82
C MET A 22 -0.60 25.86 0.75
N ILE A 23 0.20 26.56 -0.06
CA ILE A 23 1.04 25.93 -1.09
C ILE A 23 2.07 24.99 -0.44
N LEU A 24 2.72 25.43 0.63
CA LEU A 24 3.68 24.60 1.36
C LEU A 24 3.03 23.32 1.88
N MET A 25 1.85 23.45 2.50
CA MET A 25 1.08 22.32 3.03
C MET A 25 0.67 21.34 1.93
N MET A 26 0.24 21.83 0.76
CA MET A 26 -0.06 21.00 -0.40
C MET A 26 1.17 20.22 -0.88
N VAL A 27 2.33 20.87 -0.96
CA VAL A 27 3.58 20.21 -1.38
C VAL A 27 3.99 19.11 -0.39
N ILE A 28 3.78 19.31 0.91
CA ILE A 28 4.06 18.30 1.94
C ILE A 28 3.18 17.06 1.73
N ASP A 29 1.87 17.22 1.53
CA ASP A 29 0.97 16.10 1.27
C ASP A 29 1.33 15.34 -0.01
N CYS A 30 1.65 16.06 -1.09
CA CYS A 30 2.10 15.43 -2.34
C CYS A 30 3.42 14.65 -2.16
N GLY A 31 4.39 15.22 -1.43
CA GLY A 31 5.65 14.55 -1.12
C GLY A 31 5.44 13.27 -0.31
N ARG A 32 4.56 13.33 0.71
CA ARG A 32 4.21 12.17 1.53
C ARG A 32 3.47 11.10 0.71
N ALA A 33 2.55 11.49 -0.17
CA ALA A 33 1.85 10.56 -1.07
C ALA A 33 2.84 9.85 -2.01
N ALA A 34 3.78 10.58 -2.61
CA ALA A 34 4.81 10.00 -3.48
C ALA A 34 5.74 9.04 -2.74
N TYR A 35 6.16 9.38 -1.53
CA TYR A 35 6.94 8.50 -0.65
C TYR A 35 6.17 7.21 -0.29
N THR A 36 4.88 7.36 0.05
CA THR A 36 4.01 6.24 0.38
C THR A 36 3.91 5.28 -0.81
N TYR A 37 3.63 5.80 -2.01
CA TYR A 37 3.51 4.98 -3.21
C TYR A 37 4.81 4.24 -3.58
N SER A 38 5.96 4.93 -3.54
CA SER A 38 7.24 4.30 -3.87
C SER A 38 7.62 3.20 -2.88
N THR A 39 7.38 3.44 -1.59
CA THR A 39 7.63 2.46 -0.52
C THR A 39 6.72 1.24 -0.65
N LEU A 40 5.42 1.44 -0.94
CA LEU A 40 4.49 0.35 -1.21
C LEU A 40 4.89 -0.47 -2.44
N ALA A 41 5.35 0.17 -3.51
CA ALA A 41 5.83 -0.52 -4.70
C ALA A 41 7.10 -1.34 -4.45
N ALA A 42 8.05 -0.82 -3.68
CA ALA A 42 9.22 -1.57 -3.27
C ALA A 42 8.84 -2.78 -2.40
N ALA A 43 7.99 -2.57 -1.39
CA ALA A 43 7.51 -3.62 -0.49
C ALA A 43 6.72 -4.71 -1.22
N ALA A 44 5.84 -4.35 -2.17
CA ALA A 44 5.08 -5.30 -2.97
C ALA A 44 6.01 -6.18 -3.82
N ARG A 45 7.05 -5.60 -4.44
CA ARG A 45 8.03 -6.33 -5.24
C ARG A 45 8.83 -7.31 -4.40
N GLU A 46 9.27 -6.90 -3.22
CA GLU A 46 10.03 -7.78 -2.32
C GLU A 46 9.13 -8.89 -1.73
N GLY A 47 7.87 -8.59 -1.46
CA GLY A 47 6.85 -9.59 -1.12
C GLY A 47 6.65 -10.61 -2.24
N ALA A 48 6.49 -10.16 -3.49
CA ALA A 48 6.33 -11.03 -4.64
C ALA A 48 7.58 -11.89 -4.86
N ARG A 49 8.77 -11.33 -4.69
CA ARG A 49 10.04 -12.07 -4.74
C ARG A 49 10.09 -13.16 -3.67
N SER A 50 9.73 -12.84 -2.43
CA SER A 50 9.69 -13.79 -1.32
C SER A 50 8.72 -14.95 -1.59
N ALA A 51 7.57 -14.65 -2.20
CA ALA A 51 6.53 -15.63 -2.54
C ALA A 51 6.96 -16.68 -3.58
N ILE A 52 7.90 -16.33 -4.47
CA ILE A 52 8.39 -17.24 -5.53
C ILE A 52 9.66 -18.00 -5.17
N THR A 53 10.30 -17.69 -4.02
CA THR A 53 11.58 -18.31 -3.65
C THR A 53 11.48 -19.83 -3.51
N THR A 54 12.49 -20.53 -4.04
CA THR A 54 12.64 -21.99 -3.96
C THR A 54 13.61 -22.38 -2.83
N GLY A 55 13.44 -23.59 -2.25
CA GLY A 55 14.31 -24.12 -1.20
C GLY A 55 13.62 -25.16 -0.29
N SER A 56 14.37 -25.69 0.68
CA SER A 56 13.86 -26.68 1.65
C SER A 56 12.74 -26.14 2.54
N ASN A 57 12.68 -24.81 2.73
CA ASN A 57 11.61 -24.12 3.44
C ASN A 57 10.83 -23.24 2.46
N ARG A 58 9.77 -23.83 1.86
CA ARG A 58 8.88 -23.13 0.93
C ARG A 58 8.21 -21.93 1.62
N PRO A 59 8.05 -20.79 0.94
CA PRO A 59 7.42 -19.61 1.52
C PRO A 59 5.95 -19.88 1.86
N ASP A 60 5.51 -19.45 3.04
CA ASP A 60 4.12 -19.41 3.47
C ASP A 60 3.60 -17.96 3.41
N ASN A 61 2.29 -17.78 3.66
CA ASN A 61 1.71 -16.44 3.68
C ASN A 61 2.34 -15.55 4.75
N SER A 62 2.65 -16.05 5.95
CA SER A 62 3.19 -15.20 7.01
C SER A 62 4.57 -14.67 6.68
N ARG A 63 5.42 -15.47 6.00
CA ARG A 63 6.71 -15.02 5.49
C ARG A 63 6.53 -13.92 4.44
N VAL A 64 5.64 -14.09 3.47
CA VAL A 64 5.39 -13.05 2.44
C VAL A 64 4.87 -11.77 3.08
N LEU A 65 3.89 -11.87 3.98
CA LEU A 65 3.35 -10.72 4.70
C LEU A 65 4.43 -10.03 5.55
N GLY A 66 5.23 -10.80 6.29
CA GLY A 66 6.34 -10.29 7.07
C GLY A 66 7.37 -9.58 6.21
N THR A 67 7.70 -10.13 5.03
CA THR A 67 8.58 -9.47 4.06
C THR A 67 7.99 -8.13 3.61
N VAL A 68 6.70 -8.07 3.25
CA VAL A 68 6.06 -6.81 2.83
C VAL A 68 6.07 -5.79 3.96
N ILE A 69 5.68 -6.18 5.17
CA ILE A 69 5.59 -5.29 6.34
C ILE A 69 6.98 -4.74 6.71
N ASN A 70 8.01 -5.59 6.73
CA ASN A 70 9.37 -5.18 7.09
C ASN A 70 10.01 -4.24 6.04
N ASN A 71 9.61 -4.33 4.76
CA ASN A 71 10.11 -3.47 3.71
C ASN A 71 9.31 -2.16 3.53
N ALA A 72 8.15 -2.05 4.17
CA ALA A 72 7.31 -0.87 4.09
C ALA A 72 7.61 0.12 5.23
N ILE A 73 8.81 0.68 5.22
CA ILE A 73 9.33 1.53 6.30
C ILE A 73 8.41 2.74 6.53
N GLY A 74 7.97 2.92 7.76
CA GLY A 74 7.13 4.07 8.15
C GLY A 74 5.66 3.97 7.76
N LEU A 75 5.21 2.84 7.19
CA LEU A 75 3.81 2.58 6.85
C LEU A 75 3.26 1.43 7.72
N SER A 76 2.00 1.54 8.14
CA SER A 76 1.33 0.47 8.90
C SER A 76 0.60 -0.48 7.96
N LEU A 77 1.10 -1.70 7.79
CA LEU A 77 0.44 -2.74 7.01
C LEU A 77 0.06 -3.95 7.84
N VAL A 78 -1.05 -4.57 7.47
CA VAL A 78 -1.53 -5.83 8.04
C VAL A 78 -2.03 -6.75 6.94
N GLY A 79 -1.98 -8.05 7.17
CA GLY A 79 -2.65 -9.02 6.30
C GLY A 79 -4.15 -8.79 6.26
N GLY A 80 -4.76 -8.91 5.07
CA GLY A 80 -6.21 -9.03 4.98
C GLY A 80 -6.72 -10.23 5.77
N THR A 81 -7.97 -10.19 6.24
CA THR A 81 -8.61 -11.32 6.95
C THR A 81 -8.61 -12.61 6.13
N CYS A 82 -8.71 -12.47 4.80
CA CYS A 82 -8.54 -13.53 3.82
C CYS A 82 -7.50 -13.09 2.78
N PRO A 83 -6.19 -13.30 3.01
CA PRO A 83 -5.14 -12.81 2.12
C PRO A 83 -5.24 -13.34 0.68
N ASN A 84 -5.78 -14.56 0.52
CA ASN A 84 -5.87 -15.29 -0.75
C ASN A 84 -7.20 -15.15 -1.49
N ASN A 85 -8.10 -14.28 -1.02
CA ASN A 85 -9.36 -14.05 -1.71
C ASN A 85 -9.14 -13.35 -3.06
N SER A 86 -9.72 -13.92 -4.11
CA SER A 86 -9.82 -13.33 -5.44
C SER A 86 -11.29 -13.33 -5.87
N PRO A 87 -11.87 -12.18 -6.27
CA PRO A 87 -11.27 -10.84 -6.24
C PRO A 87 -11.04 -10.34 -4.80
N ILE A 88 -10.07 -9.44 -4.64
CA ILE A 88 -9.75 -8.82 -3.35
C ILE A 88 -10.98 -8.06 -2.85
N PRO A 89 -11.38 -8.20 -1.57
CA PRO A 89 -12.53 -7.50 -1.03
C PRO A 89 -12.47 -5.98 -1.24
N ALA A 90 -13.64 -5.39 -1.47
CA ALA A 90 -13.80 -3.93 -1.58
C ALA A 90 -13.63 -3.20 -0.23
N THR A 91 -13.26 -3.91 0.84
CA THR A 91 -13.01 -3.34 2.17
C THR A 91 -12.03 -2.18 2.07
N LEU A 92 -12.45 -1.03 2.59
CA LEU A 92 -11.64 0.16 2.72
C LEU A 92 -10.74 0.00 3.96
N PRO A 93 -9.40 0.06 3.82
CA PRO A 93 -8.52 0.13 4.97
C PRO A 93 -8.82 1.37 5.83
N SER A 94 -8.59 1.28 7.13
CA SER A 94 -8.65 2.48 8.00
C SER A 94 -7.62 3.52 7.56
N ALA A 95 -7.84 4.77 7.97
CA ALA A 95 -6.89 5.88 7.85
C ALA A 95 -5.43 5.46 8.05
N ASP A 96 -4.57 5.80 7.09
CA ASP A 96 -3.13 5.53 7.09
C ASP A 96 -2.75 4.07 7.40
N ARG A 97 -3.57 3.13 6.94
CA ARG A 97 -3.28 1.69 7.02
C ARG A 97 -3.40 0.97 5.67
N GLY A 98 -2.61 -0.09 5.55
CA GLY A 98 -2.58 -0.97 4.39
C GLY A 98 -3.06 -2.39 4.69
N LEU A 99 -3.75 -2.98 3.72
CA LEU A 99 -4.11 -4.40 3.68
C LEU A 99 -3.31 -5.10 2.58
N VAL A 100 -2.63 -6.19 2.95
CA VAL A 100 -1.82 -7.00 2.04
C VAL A 100 -2.59 -8.27 1.66
N TYR A 101 -2.59 -8.56 0.36
CA TYR A 101 -3.21 -9.72 -0.25
C TYR A 101 -2.19 -10.43 -1.14
N VAL A 102 -2.28 -11.75 -1.19
CA VAL A 102 -1.49 -12.61 -2.06
C VAL A 102 -2.47 -13.38 -2.90
N GLY A 103 -2.33 -13.42 -4.21
CA GLY A 103 -3.33 -14.06 -5.05
C GLY A 103 -2.78 -14.50 -6.39
N PRO A 104 -3.65 -15.04 -7.26
CA PRO A 104 -3.25 -15.41 -8.59
C PRO A 104 -2.79 -14.17 -9.38
N GLY A 105 -1.75 -14.35 -10.20
CA GLY A 105 -1.35 -13.40 -11.23
C GLY A 105 -2.01 -13.63 -12.57
N ALA A 106 -1.76 -12.72 -13.50
CA ALA A 106 -2.30 -12.83 -14.86
C ALA A 106 -1.92 -14.19 -15.47
N GLY A 107 -2.90 -14.92 -16.00
CA GLY A 107 -2.72 -16.26 -16.56
C GLY A 107 -2.72 -17.41 -15.55
N ASN A 108 -2.79 -17.13 -14.23
CA ASN A 108 -2.96 -18.14 -13.19
C ASN A 108 -4.44 -18.27 -12.79
N SER A 109 -5.02 -19.45 -13.01
CA SER A 109 -6.42 -19.75 -12.68
C SER A 109 -6.59 -20.75 -11.55
N THR A 110 -5.50 -21.33 -11.05
CA THR A 110 -5.56 -22.47 -10.13
C THR A 110 -4.95 -22.18 -8.78
N THR A 111 -3.82 -21.48 -8.71
CA THR A 111 -3.08 -21.27 -7.46
C THR A 111 -3.25 -19.84 -6.97
N ASN A 112 -3.47 -19.66 -5.67
CA ASN A 112 -3.68 -18.35 -5.06
C ASN A 112 -2.81 -18.12 -3.82
N ALA A 113 -1.91 -19.05 -3.51
CA ALA A 113 -1.00 -18.93 -2.37
C ALA A 113 0.40 -19.48 -2.69
N PRO A 114 1.41 -19.04 -1.91
CA PRO A 114 2.75 -19.62 -1.92
C PRO A 114 2.76 -21.11 -1.52
N ALA A 115 3.81 -21.82 -1.92
CA ALA A 115 3.92 -23.28 -1.82
C ALA A 115 3.91 -23.85 -0.38
N GLY A 116 4.36 -23.06 0.62
CA GLY A 116 4.43 -23.46 2.02
C GLY A 116 3.08 -23.38 2.75
N GLN A 117 2.05 -22.80 2.12
CA GLN A 117 0.72 -22.69 2.70
C GLN A 117 -0.04 -24.02 2.55
N ALA A 118 -0.57 -24.57 3.64
CA ALA A 118 -1.42 -25.76 3.57
C ALA A 118 -2.74 -25.44 2.81
N PRO A 119 -3.29 -26.39 2.03
CA PRO A 119 -4.59 -26.20 1.40
C PRO A 119 -5.65 -26.04 2.50
N ALA A 120 -6.28 -24.87 2.56
CA ALA A 120 -7.37 -24.61 3.48
C ALA A 120 -8.70 -24.86 2.77
N GLY A 121 -9.60 -25.59 3.43
CA GLY A 121 -10.98 -25.76 2.97
C GLY A 121 -11.74 -24.43 2.93
N ALA A 122 -12.72 -24.33 2.04
CA ALA A 122 -13.54 -23.12 1.90
C ALA A 122 -14.44 -22.90 3.14
N GLY A 123 -14.51 -21.65 3.59
CA GLY A 123 -15.30 -21.20 4.75
C GLY A 123 -15.63 -19.71 4.60
N ALA A 124 -15.32 -18.87 5.60
CA ALA A 124 -15.41 -17.41 5.48
C ALA A 124 -14.42 -16.82 4.44
N CYS A 125 -13.38 -17.59 4.07
CA CYS A 125 -12.41 -17.27 3.02
C CYS A 125 -12.49 -18.28 1.87
N GLN A 126 -12.00 -17.88 0.69
CA GLN A 126 -11.82 -18.76 -0.47
C GLN A 126 -10.85 -19.91 -0.16
N ALA A 127 -11.04 -21.04 -0.83
CA ALA A 127 -10.14 -22.18 -0.71
C ALA A 127 -8.72 -21.76 -1.09
N VAL A 128 -7.75 -22.20 -0.28
CA VAL A 128 -6.34 -21.89 -0.53
C VAL A 128 -5.75 -23.02 -1.36
N VAL A 129 -5.26 -22.69 -2.55
CA VAL A 129 -4.59 -23.59 -3.48
C VAL A 129 -3.14 -23.14 -3.60
N PRO A 130 -2.22 -23.78 -2.87
CA PRO A 130 -0.80 -23.49 -2.96
C PRO A 130 -0.23 -23.93 -4.31
N SER A 131 0.81 -23.23 -4.74
CA SER A 131 1.58 -23.57 -5.94
C SER A 131 2.64 -24.60 -5.57
N TYR A 132 2.53 -25.85 -6.02
CA TYR A 132 3.44 -26.94 -5.60
C TYR A 132 4.53 -27.30 -6.62
N ALA A 133 4.20 -27.23 -7.91
CA ALA A 133 5.09 -27.54 -9.02
C ALA A 133 4.59 -26.83 -10.28
N GLY A 134 5.42 -26.03 -10.94
CA GLY A 134 5.11 -25.29 -12.14
C GLY A 134 5.29 -23.77 -11.99
N HIS A 135 5.45 -23.10 -13.13
CA HIS A 135 5.61 -21.65 -13.23
C HIS A 135 4.26 -20.94 -13.20
N TYR A 136 3.76 -20.66 -12.00
CA TYR A 136 2.53 -19.92 -11.78
C TYR A 136 2.83 -18.47 -11.40
N ALA A 137 2.15 -17.54 -12.06
CA ALA A 137 2.20 -16.13 -11.68
C ALA A 137 1.48 -15.93 -10.34
N LEU A 138 2.16 -15.41 -9.32
CA LEU A 138 1.58 -14.96 -8.06
C LEU A 138 1.67 -13.43 -7.98
N THR A 139 0.60 -12.81 -7.51
CA THR A 139 0.52 -11.35 -7.33
C THR A 139 0.42 -11.00 -5.87
N VAL A 140 1.29 -10.12 -5.41
CA VAL A 140 1.12 -9.41 -4.14
C VAL A 140 0.44 -8.09 -4.41
N THR A 141 -0.69 -7.86 -3.77
CA THR A 141 -1.47 -6.63 -3.88
C THR A 141 -1.54 -5.96 -2.53
N ILE A 142 -1.26 -4.66 -2.50
CA ILE A 142 -1.35 -3.84 -1.31
C ILE A 142 -2.38 -2.74 -1.56
N LYS A 143 -3.40 -2.69 -0.71
CA LYS A 143 -4.37 -1.59 -0.68
C LYS A 143 -4.07 -0.71 0.52
N TYR A 144 -3.69 0.54 0.31
CA TYR A 144 -3.38 1.49 1.38
C TYR A 144 -4.34 2.68 1.33
N ASN A 145 -4.92 3.05 2.47
CA ASN A 145 -5.76 4.24 2.56
C ASN A 145 -4.92 5.43 3.04
N PHE A 146 -4.56 6.33 2.13
CA PHE A 146 -3.80 7.54 2.43
C PHE A 146 -4.74 8.65 2.88
N GLU A 147 -4.55 9.17 4.10
CA GLU A 147 -5.27 10.34 4.58
C GLU A 147 -4.37 11.58 4.51
N PRO A 148 -4.77 12.65 3.80
CA PRO A 148 -4.03 13.90 3.79
C PRO A 148 -3.91 14.48 5.19
N LEU A 149 -2.76 15.09 5.52
CA LEU A 149 -2.58 15.76 6.80
C LEU A 149 -3.25 17.14 6.83
N THR A 150 -3.49 17.72 5.64
CA THR A 150 -4.06 19.06 5.52
C THR A 150 -5.58 19.05 5.64
N PRO A 151 -6.17 20.04 6.33
CA PRO A 151 -7.63 20.14 6.50
C PRO A 151 -8.36 20.31 5.17
N PHE A 152 -7.70 20.97 4.19
CA PHE A 152 -8.19 21.05 2.82
C PHE A 152 -8.23 19.65 2.19
N GLY A 153 -7.13 18.90 2.23
CA GLY A 153 -7.07 17.54 1.69
C GLY A 153 -8.15 16.62 2.28
N THR A 154 -8.38 16.64 3.59
CA THR A 154 -9.45 15.86 4.23
C THR A 154 -10.85 16.32 3.84
N GLN A 155 -11.05 17.59 3.49
CA GLN A 155 -12.33 18.11 3.04
C GLN A 155 -12.68 17.65 1.61
N PHE A 156 -11.68 17.53 0.73
CA PHE A 156 -11.87 17.00 -0.63
C PHE A 156 -11.89 15.46 -0.67
N PHE A 157 -11.21 14.82 0.27
CA PHE A 157 -11.08 13.36 0.37
C PHE A 157 -11.45 12.87 1.78
N PRO A 158 -12.73 12.93 2.19
CA PRO A 158 -13.16 12.63 3.56
C PRO A 158 -12.96 11.17 3.98
N ASN A 159 -12.82 10.25 3.02
CA ASN A 159 -12.54 8.83 3.28
C ASN A 159 -11.09 8.44 2.96
N GLY A 160 -10.23 9.44 2.70
CA GLY A 160 -8.88 9.25 2.19
C GLY A 160 -8.84 8.84 0.71
N ILE A 161 -7.64 8.51 0.24
CA ILE A 161 -7.34 8.10 -1.13
C ILE A 161 -6.78 6.67 -1.08
N VAL A 162 -7.46 5.74 -1.74
CA VAL A 162 -7.01 4.34 -1.78
C VAL A 162 -5.96 4.16 -2.88
N MET A 163 -4.73 3.90 -2.48
CA MET A 163 -3.65 3.52 -3.36
C MET A 163 -3.60 1.99 -3.46
N THR A 164 -3.71 1.45 -4.66
CA THR A 164 -3.56 0.01 -4.91
C THR A 164 -2.27 -0.22 -5.67
N VAL A 165 -1.37 -0.98 -5.08
CA VAL A 165 -0.08 -1.33 -5.68
C VAL A 165 -0.01 -2.83 -5.85
N THR A 166 0.39 -3.28 -7.03
CA THR A 166 0.47 -4.70 -7.36
C THR A 166 1.86 -5.04 -7.86
N SER A 167 2.32 -6.25 -7.53
CA SER A 167 3.53 -6.82 -8.13
C SER A 167 3.29 -8.30 -8.39
N THR A 168 3.50 -8.71 -9.63
CA THR A 168 3.34 -10.10 -10.07
C THR A 168 4.70 -10.69 -10.42
N MET A 169 4.99 -11.90 -9.93
CA MET A 169 6.16 -12.68 -10.30
C MET A 169 5.77 -14.14 -10.52
N SER A 170 6.52 -14.86 -11.36
CA SER A 170 6.27 -16.28 -11.62
C SER A 170 7.11 -17.16 -10.69
N THR A 171 6.52 -18.24 -10.18
CA THR A 171 7.20 -19.20 -9.31
C THR A 171 8.30 -19.95 -10.06
N GLU A 172 9.42 -20.26 -9.37
CA GLU A 172 10.60 -20.90 -9.98
C GLU A 172 10.69 -22.42 -9.76
N TYR A 173 9.68 -23.05 -9.12
CA TYR A 173 9.69 -24.46 -8.71
C TYR A 173 8.67 -25.33 -9.47
#